data_AF-A0A964VE70-F1
#
_entry.id   AF-A0A964VE70-F1
#
_cell.length_a   1.000
_cell.length_b   1.000
_cell.length_c   1.000
_cell.angle_alpha   90.00
_cell.angle_beta   90.00
_cell.angle_gamma   90.00
#
_symmetry.space_group_name_H-M   'P 1'
#
loop_
_entity.id
_entity.type
_entity.pdbx_description
1 polymer ?
#
loop_
_entity_poly.entity_id
_entity_poly.type
_entity_poly.pdbx_seq_one_letter_code
_entity_poly.pdbx_strand_id
1 'polypeptide(L)'
;MKVASCMCTGLAVLALAAPSAASGQMNQQPQTITFATGLQRAWATVKQNMMEAAEKMPEENYMFEPNPEIRNFGELFGHTANAQFNACATASGQANPNQGKDQELLNKSKAEYVAALKASIDFCDPAYAALTDGTAMEMIKQGNNTAARGWVLANNVIHSNEMYGTTSVYMRLNNLVPPSTERQMRSRR
;
A
#
# COMPACT_ATOMS: atom_id res chain seq x y z
N MET A 1 -68.41 -41.52 -15.51
CA MET A 1 -68.97 -40.84 -14.31
C MET A 1 -68.13 -41.22 -13.11
N LYS A 2 -67.93 -40.26 -12.21
CA LYS A 2 -66.93 -40.21 -11.12
C LYS A 2 -67.04 -41.37 -10.13
N VAL A 3 -65.91 -41.90 -9.68
CA VAL A 3 -65.80 -42.65 -8.42
C VAL A 3 -64.87 -41.86 -7.52
N ALA A 4 -65.40 -41.41 -6.37
CA ALA A 4 -64.62 -40.82 -5.29
C ALA A 4 -64.45 -41.90 -4.21
N SER A 5 -63.19 -42.17 -3.83
CA SER A 5 -62.87 -43.01 -2.68
C SER A 5 -62.04 -42.19 -1.69
N CYS A 6 -62.56 -42.11 -0.48
CA CYS A 6 -61.98 -41.46 0.69
C CYS A 6 -60.99 -42.43 1.35
N MET A 7 -59.78 -41.99 1.73
CA MET A 7 -58.90 -42.81 2.56
C MET A 7 -58.08 -41.94 3.53
N CYS A 8 -58.10 -42.38 4.78
CA CYS A 8 -57.61 -41.73 5.99
C CYS A 8 -56.10 -41.45 5.97
N THR A 9 -55.72 -40.23 6.37
CA THR A 9 -54.34 -39.78 6.56
C THR A 9 -53.81 -40.22 7.92
N GLY A 10 -52.81 -41.10 7.93
CA GLY A 10 -51.97 -41.37 9.11
C GLY A 10 -50.85 -40.33 9.21
N LEU A 11 -50.67 -39.71 10.38
CA LEU A 11 -49.55 -38.82 10.67
C LEU A 11 -48.26 -39.64 10.84
N ALA A 12 -47.28 -39.41 9.97
CA ALA A 12 -45.89 -39.81 10.19
C ALA A 12 -45.06 -38.55 10.51
N VAL A 13 -44.47 -38.51 11.72
CA VAL A 13 -43.57 -37.44 12.15
C VAL A 13 -42.19 -37.71 11.54
N LEU A 14 -41.82 -36.94 10.50
CA LEU A 14 -40.46 -36.91 9.95
C LEU A 14 -39.58 -36.00 10.81
N ALA A 15 -38.57 -36.57 11.45
CA ALA A 15 -37.49 -35.81 12.08
C ALA A 15 -36.55 -35.25 10.99
N LEU A 16 -36.59 -33.93 10.78
CA LEU A 16 -35.66 -33.20 9.91
C LEU A 16 -34.30 -33.09 10.62
N ALA A 17 -33.33 -33.89 10.20
CA ALA A 17 -31.92 -33.68 10.53
C ALA A 17 -31.36 -32.55 9.66
N ALA A 18 -31.14 -31.37 10.26
CA ALA A 18 -30.44 -30.28 9.58
C ALA A 18 -28.94 -30.61 9.46
N PRO A 19 -28.31 -30.44 8.28
CA PRO A 19 -26.87 -30.54 8.17
C PRO A 19 -26.22 -29.34 8.87
N SER A 20 -25.52 -29.58 9.97
CA SER A 20 -24.62 -28.60 10.55
C SER A 20 -23.49 -28.31 9.57
N ALA A 21 -23.51 -27.15 8.93
CA ALA A 21 -22.36 -26.64 8.19
C ALA A 21 -21.23 -26.38 9.20
N ALA A 22 -20.27 -27.32 9.27
CA ALA A 22 -19.04 -27.10 10.00
C ALA A 22 -18.28 -25.96 9.31
N SER A 23 -18.26 -24.80 9.94
CA SER A 23 -17.37 -23.71 9.58
C SER A 23 -15.93 -24.20 9.79
N GLY A 24 -15.28 -24.61 8.70
CA GLY A 24 -13.86 -24.96 8.71
C GLY A 24 -13.05 -23.74 9.12
N GLN A 25 -12.60 -23.71 10.38
CA GLN A 25 -11.50 -22.84 10.77
C GLN A 25 -10.27 -23.31 9.99
N MET A 26 -9.93 -22.60 8.92
CA MET A 26 -8.62 -22.74 8.28
C MET A 26 -7.56 -22.47 9.34
N ASN A 27 -6.95 -23.55 9.83
CA ASN A 27 -5.89 -23.50 10.81
C ASN A 27 -4.65 -22.87 10.15
N GLN A 28 -4.51 -21.54 10.24
CA GLN A 28 -3.34 -20.85 9.70
C GLN A 28 -2.12 -21.20 10.57
N GLN A 29 -1.23 -22.04 10.03
CA GLN A 29 0.02 -22.36 10.67
C GLN A 29 0.89 -21.09 10.84
N PRO A 30 1.61 -20.95 11.97
CA PRO A 30 2.51 -19.82 12.17
C PRO A 30 3.47 -19.64 10.99
N GLN A 31 3.55 -18.42 10.44
CA GLN A 31 4.42 -18.10 9.32
C GLN A 31 5.70 -17.45 9.83
N THR A 32 6.87 -17.98 9.45
CA THR A 32 8.16 -17.29 9.64
C THR A 32 8.26 -16.16 8.61
N ILE A 33 8.46 -14.93 9.07
CA ILE A 33 8.67 -13.77 8.21
C ILE A 33 10.14 -13.40 8.25
N THR A 34 10.85 -13.58 7.14
CA THR A 34 12.26 -13.18 7.03
C THR A 34 12.40 -11.66 6.87
N PHE A 35 13.62 -11.14 6.97
CA PHE A 35 13.86 -9.70 6.82
C PHE A 35 13.44 -9.20 5.43
N ALA A 36 13.87 -9.88 4.36
CA ALA A 36 13.52 -9.53 2.99
C ALA A 36 12.00 -9.63 2.77
N THR A 37 11.37 -10.70 3.25
CA THR A 37 9.92 -10.90 3.14
C THR A 37 9.14 -9.78 3.87
N GLY A 38 9.58 -9.43 5.08
CA GLY A 38 8.98 -8.35 5.86
C GLY A 38 9.10 -7.01 5.13
N LEU A 39 10.26 -6.71 4.55
CA LEU A 39 10.49 -5.46 3.83
C LEU A 39 9.70 -5.39 2.52
N GLN A 40 9.58 -6.49 1.78
CA GLN A 40 8.71 -6.59 0.59
C GLN A 40 7.24 -6.31 0.94
N ARG A 41 6.73 -6.88 2.03
CA ARG A 41 5.36 -6.65 2.50
C ARG A 41 5.15 -5.20 2.94
N ALA A 42 6.13 -4.62 3.63
CA ALA A 42 6.09 -3.23 4.06
C ALA A 42 6.09 -2.27 2.86
N TRP A 43 6.93 -2.52 1.85
CA TRP A 43 6.92 -1.78 0.58
C TRP A 43 5.57 -1.89 -0.14
N ALA A 44 5.04 -3.11 -0.28
CA ALA A 44 3.74 -3.34 -0.91
C ALA A 44 2.60 -2.57 -0.20
N THR A 45 2.64 -2.51 1.13
CA THR A 45 1.65 -1.79 1.94
C THR A 45 1.77 -0.27 1.74
N VAL A 46 2.98 0.28 1.86
CA VAL A 46 3.18 1.74 1.81
C VAL A 46 2.94 2.28 0.40
N LYS A 47 3.39 1.59 -0.66
CA LYS A 47 3.14 2.03 -2.04
C LYS A 47 1.65 2.08 -2.36
N GLN A 48 0.87 1.09 -1.89
CA GLN A 48 -0.58 1.08 -2.03
C GLN A 48 -1.23 2.25 -1.28
N ASN A 49 -0.82 2.49 -0.03
CA ASN A 49 -1.32 3.59 0.78
C ASN A 49 -1.12 4.94 0.11
N MET A 50 0.08 5.18 -0.42
CA MET A 50 0.42 6.45 -1.05
C MET A 50 -0.33 6.64 -2.37
N MET A 51 -0.39 5.62 -3.23
CA MET A 51 -1.13 5.71 -4.50
C MET A 51 -2.62 5.96 -4.27
N GLU A 52 -3.26 5.19 -3.39
CA GLU A 52 -4.68 5.40 -3.09
C GLU A 52 -4.93 6.80 -2.48
N ALA A 53 -4.00 7.34 -1.69
CA ALA A 53 -4.14 8.68 -1.12
C ALA A 53 -3.99 9.79 -2.18
N ALA A 54 -2.99 9.65 -3.06
CA ALA A 54 -2.76 10.54 -4.19
C ALA A 54 -3.97 10.56 -5.15
N GLU A 55 -4.54 9.40 -5.44
CA GLU A 55 -5.71 9.30 -6.31
C GLU A 55 -6.99 9.83 -5.66
N LYS A 56 -7.10 9.74 -4.33
CA LYS A 56 -8.34 10.07 -3.61
C LYS A 56 -8.55 11.56 -3.38
N MET A 57 -7.50 12.35 -3.19
CA MET A 57 -7.67 13.79 -2.99
C MET A 57 -8.26 14.45 -4.26
N PRO A 58 -9.30 15.27 -4.16
CA PRO A 58 -9.80 16.07 -5.28
C PRO A 58 -8.74 17.02 -5.85
N GLU A 59 -8.87 17.39 -7.12
CA GLU A 59 -7.93 18.30 -7.81
C GLU A 59 -7.82 19.64 -7.08
N GLU A 60 -8.95 20.19 -6.66
CA GLU A 60 -9.05 21.48 -5.98
C GLU A 60 -8.26 21.56 -4.67
N ASN A 61 -7.99 20.41 -4.04
CA ASN A 61 -7.26 20.32 -2.77
C ASN A 61 -5.82 19.82 -2.97
N TYR A 62 -5.37 19.61 -4.20
CA TYR A 62 -4.02 19.10 -4.44
C TYR A 62 -2.93 20.12 -4.09
N MET A 63 -3.27 21.40 -4.11
CA MET A 63 -2.40 22.49 -3.65
C MET A 63 -2.71 22.96 -2.23
N PHE A 64 -3.51 22.20 -1.47
CA PHE A 64 -3.77 22.54 -0.07
C PHE A 64 -2.50 22.46 0.75
N GLU A 65 -2.24 23.52 1.52
CA GLU A 65 -1.16 23.63 2.50
C GLU A 65 -1.74 24.09 3.85
N PRO A 66 -1.55 23.34 4.95
CA PRO A 66 -1.99 23.77 6.27
C PRO A 66 -1.25 24.99 6.81
N ASN A 67 -0.03 25.24 6.31
CA ASN A 67 0.81 26.38 6.65
C ASN A 67 1.72 26.69 5.42
N PRO A 68 2.00 27.96 5.10
CA PRO A 68 2.87 28.32 3.95
C PRO A 68 4.32 27.83 4.04
N GLU A 69 4.79 27.41 5.22
CA GLU A 69 6.16 26.92 5.45
C GLU A 69 6.30 25.41 5.25
N ILE A 70 5.20 24.69 4.98
CA ILE A 70 5.21 23.24 4.77
C ILE A 70 4.72 22.90 3.36
N ARG A 71 5.22 21.79 2.80
CA ARG A 71 4.84 21.29 1.48
C ARG A 71 3.32 21.26 1.30
N ASN A 72 2.82 21.68 0.14
CA ASN A 72 1.43 21.39 -0.20
C ASN A 72 1.21 19.88 -0.42
N PHE A 73 -0.06 19.48 -0.52
CA PHE A 73 -0.43 18.06 -0.65
C PHE A 73 0.26 17.35 -1.84
N GLY A 74 0.33 17.98 -3.02
CA GLY A 74 0.99 17.43 -4.18
C GLY A 74 2.51 17.28 -4.00
N GLU A 75 3.15 18.30 -3.44
CA GLU A 75 4.58 18.32 -3.15
C GLU A 75 5.02 17.18 -2.22
N LEU A 76 4.14 16.68 -1.32
CA LEU A 76 4.43 15.47 -0.53
C LEU A 76 4.74 14.26 -1.42
N PHE A 77 4.03 14.09 -2.54
CA PHE A 77 4.26 12.99 -3.47
C PHE A 77 5.45 13.24 -4.39
N GLY A 78 5.67 14.48 -4.82
CA GLY A 78 6.90 14.87 -5.53
C GLY A 78 8.14 14.57 -4.69
N HIS A 79 8.13 14.96 -3.42
CA HIS A 79 9.19 14.68 -2.46
C HIS A 79 9.43 13.18 -2.28
N THR A 80 8.35 12.43 -2.12
CA THR A 80 8.41 10.97 -2.01
C THR A 80 9.02 10.35 -3.27
N ALA A 81 8.61 10.79 -4.46
CA ALA A 81 9.13 10.27 -5.71
C ALA A 81 10.65 10.51 -5.84
N ASN A 82 11.11 11.72 -5.51
CA ASN A 82 12.53 12.07 -5.47
C ASN A 82 13.32 11.10 -4.56
N ALA A 83 12.82 10.84 -3.35
CA ALA A 83 13.46 9.95 -2.37
C ALA A 83 13.49 8.49 -2.84
N GLN A 84 12.38 7.99 -3.37
CA GLN A 84 12.25 6.63 -3.91
C GLN A 84 13.21 6.38 -5.06
N PHE A 85 13.25 7.29 -6.05
CA PHE A 85 14.20 7.20 -7.16
C PHE A 85 15.65 7.14 -6.67
N ASN A 86 16.03 7.99 -5.71
CA ASN A 86 17.39 8.01 -5.16
C ASN A 86 17.74 6.69 -4.43
N ALA A 87 16.86 6.24 -3.54
CA ALA A 87 17.10 5.04 -2.74
C ALA A 87 17.16 3.78 -3.61
N CYS A 88 16.24 3.63 -4.56
CA CYS A 88 16.17 2.45 -5.41
C CYS A 88 17.24 2.44 -6.51
N ALA A 89 17.69 3.59 -6.99
CA ALA A 89 18.86 3.68 -7.86
C ALA A 89 20.13 3.22 -7.10
N THR A 90 20.29 3.70 -5.87
CA THR A 90 21.38 3.28 -4.98
C THR A 90 21.31 1.77 -4.72
N ALA A 91 20.16 1.24 -4.31
CA ALA A 91 19.97 -0.15 -3.96
C ALA A 91 20.12 -1.12 -5.14
N SER A 92 19.78 -0.69 -6.35
CA SER A 92 19.91 -1.50 -7.57
C SER A 92 21.25 -1.31 -8.28
N GLY A 93 22.03 -0.29 -7.93
CA GLY A 93 23.25 0.10 -8.64
C GLY A 93 23.00 0.70 -10.03
N GLN A 94 21.76 1.10 -10.32
CA GLN A 94 21.37 1.71 -11.59
C GLN A 94 21.51 3.23 -11.55
N ALA A 95 21.60 3.86 -12.73
CA ALA A 95 21.52 5.31 -12.82
C ALA A 95 20.13 5.79 -12.38
N ASN A 96 20.08 6.90 -11.64
CA ASN A 96 18.82 7.50 -11.22
C ASN A 96 18.12 8.17 -12.42
N PRO A 97 16.94 7.69 -12.86
CA PRO A 97 16.22 8.28 -14.02
C PRO A 97 15.62 9.67 -13.71
N ASN A 98 15.58 10.05 -12.43
CA ASN A 98 15.13 11.34 -11.94
C ASN A 98 16.29 12.30 -11.61
N GLN A 99 17.52 11.98 -12.01
CA GLN A 99 18.68 12.82 -11.72
C GLN A 99 18.50 14.23 -12.28
N GLY A 100 18.72 15.24 -11.43
CA GLY A 100 18.61 16.66 -11.82
C GLY A 100 17.19 17.16 -12.04
N LYS A 101 16.17 16.34 -11.71
CA LYS A 101 14.76 16.74 -11.73
C LYS A 101 14.26 16.81 -10.30
N ASP A 102 13.53 17.88 -9.99
CA ASP A 102 12.82 18.00 -8.73
C ASP A 102 11.32 17.83 -8.99
N GLN A 103 10.78 16.68 -8.55
CA GLN A 103 9.36 16.37 -8.69
C GLN A 103 8.47 17.21 -7.77
N GLU A 104 9.02 17.98 -6.83
CA GLU A 104 8.24 18.95 -6.04
C GLU A 104 7.81 20.15 -6.91
N LEU A 105 8.60 20.49 -7.95
CA LEU A 105 8.42 21.67 -8.80
C LEU A 105 7.55 21.43 -10.06
N LEU A 106 6.71 20.40 -10.06
CA LEU A 106 5.79 20.10 -11.16
C LEU A 106 4.75 21.23 -11.37
N ASN A 107 3.95 21.14 -12.43
CA ASN A 107 2.99 22.18 -12.81
C ASN A 107 1.80 22.33 -11.86
N LYS A 108 1.87 21.71 -10.68
CA LYS A 108 0.86 21.79 -9.64
C LYS A 108 -0.50 21.17 -10.05
N SER A 109 -0.48 20.12 -10.86
CA SER A 109 -1.67 19.29 -11.13
C SER A 109 -1.62 17.94 -10.44
N LYS A 110 -2.78 17.40 -10.06
CA LYS A 110 -2.89 16.03 -9.52
C LYS A 110 -2.28 15.01 -10.46
N ALA A 111 -2.61 15.12 -11.75
CA ALA A 111 -2.21 14.13 -12.75
C ALA A 111 -0.69 13.96 -12.81
N GLU A 112 0.07 15.06 -12.76
CA GLU A 112 1.53 15.02 -12.79
C GLU A 112 2.13 14.42 -11.52
N TYR A 113 1.65 14.82 -10.33
CA TYR A 113 2.15 14.26 -9.08
C TYR A 113 1.82 12.76 -8.92
N VAL A 114 0.62 12.33 -9.33
CA VAL A 114 0.24 10.91 -9.35
C VAL A 114 1.14 10.14 -10.31
N ALA A 115 1.40 10.69 -11.50
CA ALA A 115 2.29 10.06 -12.47
C ALA A 115 3.74 9.96 -11.96
N ALA A 116 4.25 11.00 -11.29
CA ALA A 116 5.59 11.00 -10.70
C ALA A 116 5.74 9.95 -9.60
N LEU A 117 4.77 9.87 -8.67
CA LEU A 117 4.75 8.86 -7.62
C LEU A 117 4.65 7.44 -8.22
N LYS A 118 3.81 7.25 -9.23
CA LYS A 118 3.70 5.96 -9.91
C LYS A 118 5.03 5.57 -10.57
N ALA A 119 5.68 6.49 -11.27
CA ALA A 119 6.94 6.23 -11.94
C ALA A 119 8.06 5.86 -10.95
N SER A 120 8.12 6.51 -9.77
CA SER A 120 9.10 6.15 -8.75
C SER A 120 8.83 4.78 -8.13
N ILE A 121 7.54 4.44 -7.91
CA ILE A 121 7.14 3.11 -7.43
C ILE A 121 7.52 2.03 -8.44
N ASP A 122 7.18 2.23 -9.72
CA ASP A 122 7.47 1.27 -10.79
C ASP A 122 8.99 1.03 -10.93
N PHE A 123 9.81 2.07 -10.73
CA PHE A 123 11.27 1.95 -10.71
C PHE A 123 11.79 1.20 -9.48
N CYS A 124 11.16 1.36 -8.32
CA CYS A 124 11.55 0.69 -7.08
C CYS A 124 11.14 -0.79 -7.02
N ASP A 125 10.02 -1.15 -7.63
CA ASP A 125 9.42 -2.48 -7.51
C ASP A 125 10.41 -3.64 -7.79
N PRO A 126 11.24 -3.61 -8.84
CA PRO A 126 12.24 -4.65 -9.09
C PRO A 126 13.27 -4.80 -7.97
N ALA A 127 13.68 -3.69 -7.32
CA ALA A 127 14.69 -3.73 -6.25
C ALA A 127 14.17 -4.44 -5.00
N TYR A 128 12.88 -4.24 -4.66
CA TYR A 128 12.25 -4.98 -3.57
C TYR A 128 11.92 -6.43 -3.94
N ALA A 129 11.43 -6.66 -5.16
CA ALA A 129 11.07 -8.01 -5.62
C ALA A 129 12.28 -8.96 -5.67
N ALA A 130 13.46 -8.46 -6.06
CA ALA A 130 14.69 -9.24 -6.13
C ALA A 130 15.39 -9.42 -4.76
N LEU A 131 14.91 -8.74 -3.71
CA LEU A 131 15.59 -8.76 -2.41
C LEU A 131 15.46 -10.15 -1.74
N THR A 132 16.60 -10.68 -1.34
CA THR A 132 16.74 -11.87 -0.47
C THR A 132 17.47 -11.49 0.81
N ASP A 133 17.36 -12.30 1.87
CA ASP A 133 18.06 -12.03 3.13
C ASP A 133 19.58 -11.95 2.96
N GLY A 134 20.15 -12.77 2.07
CA GLY A 134 21.57 -12.70 1.73
C GLY A 134 21.93 -11.38 1.06
N THR A 135 21.23 -11.03 -0.02
CA THR A 135 21.48 -9.78 -0.76
C THR A 135 21.18 -8.52 0.07
N ALA A 136 20.32 -8.62 1.08
CA ALA A 136 20.02 -7.51 1.99
C ALA A 136 21.22 -7.10 2.83
N MET A 137 22.13 -8.02 3.11
CA MET A 137 23.35 -7.78 3.90
C MET A 137 24.55 -7.35 3.06
N GLU A 138 24.42 -7.35 1.72
CA GLU A 138 25.49 -6.87 0.83
C GLU A 138 25.75 -5.38 1.04
N MET A 139 27.03 -5.02 1.17
CA MET A 139 27.45 -3.63 1.31
C MET A 139 27.51 -2.96 -0.06
N ILE A 140 26.76 -1.88 -0.22
CA ILE A 140 26.68 -1.07 -1.42
C ILE A 140 27.15 0.36 -1.12
N LYS A 141 27.65 1.04 -2.15
CA LYS A 141 28.04 2.45 -2.04
C LYS A 141 26.79 3.33 -1.94
N GLN A 142 26.78 4.26 -0.99
CA GLN A 142 25.75 5.27 -0.80
C GLN A 142 26.44 6.63 -0.61
N GLY A 143 26.53 7.42 -1.69
CA GLY A 143 27.35 8.63 -1.70
C GLY A 143 28.82 8.30 -1.42
N ASN A 144 29.40 8.95 -0.39
CA ASN A 144 30.77 8.67 0.06
C ASN A 144 30.86 7.51 1.05
N ASN A 145 29.73 7.00 1.53
CA ASN A 145 29.66 5.95 2.53
C ASN A 145 29.35 4.58 1.90
N THR A 146 29.38 3.55 2.73
CA THR A 146 28.87 2.21 2.40
C THR A 146 27.79 1.82 3.37
N ALA A 147 26.72 1.18 2.88
CA ALA A 147 25.61 0.71 3.69
C ALA A 147 25.13 -0.66 3.21
N ALA A 148 24.48 -1.43 4.07
CA ALA A 148 23.81 -2.66 3.65
C ALA A 148 22.66 -2.32 2.69
N ARG A 149 22.48 -3.09 1.61
CA ARG A 149 21.39 -2.88 0.63
C ARG A 149 20.01 -2.85 1.29
N GLY A 150 19.79 -3.78 2.22
CA GLY A 150 18.56 -3.88 3.00
C GLY A 150 18.31 -2.64 3.87
N TRP A 151 19.36 -1.99 4.38
CA TRP A 151 19.24 -0.73 5.12
C TRP A 151 18.79 0.43 4.24
N VAL A 152 19.31 0.53 3.02
CA VAL A 152 18.89 1.57 2.05
C VAL A 152 17.40 1.40 1.70
N LEU A 153 16.97 0.16 1.40
CA LEU A 153 15.57 -0.13 1.09
C LEU A 153 14.63 0.01 2.30
N ALA A 154 15.12 -0.29 3.51
CA ALA A 154 14.37 -0.08 4.75
C ALA A 154 14.12 1.40 5.01
N ASN A 155 15.14 2.25 4.85
CA ASN A 155 14.96 3.70 5.00
C ASN A 155 13.98 4.29 4.00
N ASN A 156 13.95 3.79 2.77
CA ASN A 156 12.95 4.23 1.80
C ASN A 156 11.51 3.88 2.24
N VAL A 157 11.30 2.70 2.83
CA VAL A 157 10.01 2.33 3.43
C VAL A 157 9.68 3.21 4.64
N ILE A 158 10.66 3.49 5.50
CA ILE A 158 10.49 4.37 6.67
C ILE A 158 10.04 5.77 6.21
N HIS A 159 10.81 6.39 5.31
CA HIS A 159 10.49 7.70 4.73
C HIS A 159 9.11 7.72 4.07
N SER A 160 8.79 6.72 3.24
CA SER A 160 7.48 6.60 2.61
C SER A 160 6.34 6.51 3.65
N ASN A 161 6.55 5.84 4.78
CA ASN A 161 5.56 5.78 5.86
C ASN A 161 5.44 7.11 6.62
N GLU A 162 6.54 7.83 6.85
CA GLU A 162 6.50 9.19 7.41
C GLU A 162 5.69 10.12 6.50
N MET A 163 5.92 10.04 5.18
CA MET A 163 5.19 10.83 4.20
C MET A 163 3.71 10.45 4.15
N TYR A 164 3.37 9.16 4.23
CA TYR A 164 1.97 8.73 4.32
C TYR A 164 1.29 9.17 5.64
N GLY A 165 2.03 9.19 6.75
CA GLY A 165 1.56 9.73 8.03
C GLY A 165 1.17 11.21 7.90
N THR A 166 2.05 12.02 7.31
CA THR A 166 1.78 13.43 7.01
C THR A 166 0.60 13.59 6.05
N THR A 167 0.59 12.83 4.96
CA THR A 167 -0.50 12.82 3.96
C THR A 167 -1.85 12.54 4.63
N SER A 168 -1.89 11.60 5.57
CA SER A 168 -3.11 11.23 6.31
C SER A 168 -3.68 12.42 7.11
N VAL A 169 -2.84 13.28 7.66
CA VAL A 169 -3.28 14.50 8.36
C VAL A 169 -3.91 15.47 7.37
N TYR A 170 -3.29 15.69 6.21
CA TYR A 170 -3.81 16.60 5.17
C TYR A 170 -5.17 16.12 4.64
N MET A 171 -5.33 14.82 4.45
CA MET A 171 -6.61 14.22 4.07
C MET A 171 -7.69 14.50 5.12
N ARG A 172 -7.37 14.35 6.42
CA ARG A 172 -8.33 14.63 7.49
C ARG A 172 -8.70 16.11 7.61
N LEU A 173 -7.75 17.01 7.39
CA LEU A 173 -8.01 18.46 7.31
C LEU A 173 -8.96 18.81 6.15
N ASN A 174 -8.96 18.00 5.09
CA ASN A 174 -9.88 18.12 3.95
C ASN A 174 -11.09 17.18 4.04
N ASN A 175 -11.46 16.74 5.26
CA ASN A 175 -12.62 15.87 5.52
C ASN A 175 -12.61 14.52 4.79
N LEU A 176 -11.43 14.02 4.39
CA LEU A 176 -11.26 12.70 3.77
C LEU A 176 -10.72 11.68 4.78
N VAL A 177 -11.27 10.47 4.73
CA VAL A 177 -10.74 9.32 5.48
C VAL A 177 -9.52 8.75 4.74
N PRO A 178 -8.35 8.60 5.36
CA PRO A 178 -7.20 7.97 4.71
C PRO A 178 -7.49 6.54 4.25
N PRO A 179 -6.97 6.09 3.09
CA PRO A 179 -7.34 4.81 2.49
C PRO A 179 -7.03 3.60 3.39
N SER A 180 -5.91 3.62 4.13
CA SER A 180 -5.58 2.53 5.07
C SER A 180 -6.64 2.40 6.18
N THR A 181 -7.17 3.52 6.68
CA THR A 181 -8.26 3.53 7.66
C THR A 181 -9.55 2.99 7.06
N GLU A 182 -9.88 3.36 5.82
CA GLU A 182 -11.09 2.83 5.16
C GLU A 182 -11.02 1.34 4.92
N ARG A 183 -9.87 0.81 4.48
CA ARG A 183 -9.68 -0.64 4.30
C ARG A 183 -9.86 -1.37 5.62
N GLN A 184 -9.32 -0.84 6.71
CA GLN A 184 -9.52 -1.40 8.05
C GLN A 184 -10.99 -1.34 8.50
N MET A 185 -11.72 -0.27 8.19
CA MET A 185 -13.15 -0.17 8.50
C MET A 185 -13.98 -1.18 7.71
N ARG A 186 -13.64 -1.41 6.43
CA ARG A 186 -14.32 -2.39 5.57
C ARG A 186 -14.07 -3.83 6.02
N SER A 187 -12.86 -4.17 6.48
CA SER A 187 -12.55 -5.54 6.93
C SER A 187 -13.20 -5.94 8.27
N ARG A 188 -13.77 -4.97 9.00
CA ARG A 188 -14.48 -5.18 10.27
C ARG A 188 -16.00 -5.33 10.10
N ARG A 189 -16.52 -5.16 8.88
CA ARG A 189 -17.93 -5.34 8.55
C ARG A 189 -18.13 -6.71 7.90
#